data_AF-A0A503WDK2-F1
#
_entry.id   AF-A0A503WDK2-F1
#
_cell.length_a   1.000
_cell.length_b   1.000
_cell.length_c   1.000
_cell.angle_alpha   90.00
_cell.angle_beta   90.00
_cell.angle_gamma   90.00
#
_symmetry.space_group_name_H-M   'P 1'
#
loop_
_entity.id
_entity.type
_entity.pdbx_description
1 polymer ?
#
loop_
_entity_poly.entity_id
_entity_poly.type
_entity_poly.pdbx_seq_one_letter_code
_entity_poly.pdbx_strand_id
1 'polypeptide(L)'
;MLAAFAAVGAGWARPPTDVEKQALLATVEEFKTAFGANDMGHVFGMTSPKILDYFSSSTGLTVDQLQKQMQAAWDDVQKRVSVESFRMDADGVQYREMENGTPYALLPTETIMILDKDGHKQRVAAHSQTLALLDGSRWYLMRVDEPKQLTIIRKIYPEFEKVEFPAGKLEALD
;
A
#
# COMPACT_ATOMS: atom_id res chain seq x y z
N MET A 1 29.53 42.76 -5.10
CA MET A 1 28.06 42.80 -4.90
C MET A 1 27.43 42.18 -6.13
N LEU A 2 26.90 40.96 -6.01
CA LEU A 2 25.75 40.37 -6.72
C LEU A 2 25.81 38.85 -6.52
N ALA A 3 24.99 38.39 -5.57
CA ALA A 3 24.57 37.01 -5.45
C ALA A 3 23.54 36.71 -6.55
N ALA A 4 23.52 35.49 -7.09
CA ALA A 4 22.33 34.97 -7.74
C ALA A 4 22.28 33.44 -7.77
N PHE A 5 21.47 32.91 -6.85
CA PHE A 5 20.56 31.77 -6.97
C PHE A 5 21.05 30.48 -7.66
N ALA A 6 21.47 29.50 -6.84
CA ALA A 6 21.17 28.10 -7.13
C ALA A 6 19.66 27.91 -6.98
N ALA A 7 18.95 27.82 -8.11
CA ALA A 7 17.56 27.42 -8.13
C ALA A 7 17.44 26.00 -7.58
N VAL A 8 16.80 25.86 -6.43
CA VAL A 8 16.26 24.57 -5.97
C VAL A 8 15.22 24.19 -7.02
N GLY A 9 15.54 23.18 -7.84
CA GLY A 9 14.74 22.81 -8.99
C GLY A 9 13.31 22.47 -8.58
N ALA A 10 12.34 23.14 -9.22
CA ALA A 10 10.98 22.64 -9.31
C ALA A 10 11.05 21.18 -9.81
N GLY A 11 10.41 20.25 -9.09
CA GLY A 11 10.36 18.85 -9.48
C GLY A 11 9.76 18.72 -10.86
N TRP A 12 10.59 18.40 -11.85
CA TRP A 12 10.09 18.05 -13.17
C TRP A 12 9.51 16.65 -13.05
N ALA A 13 8.25 16.58 -13.46
CA ALA A 13 7.60 15.38 -13.95
C ALA A 13 8.60 14.38 -14.55
N ARG A 14 8.76 13.21 -13.93
CA ARG A 14 9.61 12.16 -14.49
C ARG A 14 8.99 10.77 -14.35
N PRO A 15 9.14 9.92 -15.38
CA PRO A 15 8.87 8.50 -15.21
C PRO A 15 9.87 7.90 -14.20
N PRO A 16 9.50 6.78 -13.55
CA PRO A 16 10.45 6.02 -12.76
C PRO A 16 11.55 5.46 -13.66
N THR A 17 12.78 5.49 -13.16
CA THR A 17 13.96 4.88 -13.78
C THR A 17 13.84 3.37 -13.79
N ASP A 18 14.63 2.69 -14.62
CA ASP A 18 14.60 1.22 -14.67
C ASP A 18 15.07 0.58 -13.34
N VAL A 19 15.98 1.24 -12.62
CA VAL A 19 16.37 0.83 -11.26
C VAL A 19 15.19 0.93 -10.29
N GLU A 20 14.42 2.01 -10.35
CA GLU A 20 13.23 2.16 -9.51
C GLU A 20 12.16 1.15 -9.88
N LYS A 21 11.93 0.87 -11.17
CA LYS A 21 11.00 -0.19 -11.59
C LYS A 21 11.42 -1.56 -11.07
N GLN A 22 12.71 -1.91 -11.19
CA GLN A 22 13.24 -3.17 -10.65
C GLN A 22 13.08 -3.24 -9.12
N ALA A 23 13.33 -2.14 -8.42
CA ALA A 23 13.11 -2.06 -6.98
C ALA A 23 11.64 -2.27 -6.61
N LEU A 24 10.69 -1.72 -7.39
CA LEU A 24 9.26 -1.97 -7.19
C LEU A 24 8.93 -3.46 -7.34
N LEU A 25 9.39 -4.09 -8.41
CA LEU A 25 9.16 -5.52 -8.64
C LEU A 25 9.71 -6.38 -7.49
N ALA A 26 10.90 -6.05 -6.99
CA ALA A 26 11.48 -6.72 -5.83
C ALA A 26 10.61 -6.53 -4.57
N THR A 27 10.15 -5.30 -4.29
CA THR A 27 9.24 -5.02 -3.17
C THR A 27 7.91 -5.78 -3.29
N VAL A 28 7.37 -5.93 -4.50
CA VAL A 28 6.14 -6.69 -4.74
C VAL A 28 6.34 -8.17 -4.45
N GLU A 29 7.43 -8.77 -4.93
CA GLU A 29 7.73 -10.18 -4.66
C GLU A 29 8.01 -10.45 -3.18
N GLU A 30 8.72 -9.53 -2.51
CA GLU A 30 8.97 -9.59 -1.07
C GLU A 30 7.65 -9.56 -0.28
N PHE A 31 6.75 -8.63 -0.62
CA PHE A 31 5.44 -8.51 0.01
C PHE A 31 4.59 -9.77 -0.21
N LYS A 32 4.51 -10.26 -1.45
CA LYS A 32 3.76 -11.50 -1.78
C LYS A 32 4.29 -12.68 -0.99
N THR A 33 5.60 -12.81 -0.88
CA THR A 33 6.25 -13.89 -0.12
C THR A 33 5.90 -13.81 1.37
N ALA A 34 6.07 -12.64 1.98
CA ALA A 34 5.74 -12.43 3.39
C ALA A 34 4.26 -12.65 3.68
N PHE A 35 3.38 -12.09 2.86
CA PHE A 35 1.94 -12.23 3.01
C PHE A 35 1.48 -13.69 2.84
N GLY A 36 1.98 -14.38 1.82
CA GLY A 36 1.68 -15.81 1.58
C GLY A 36 2.23 -16.73 2.67
N ALA A 37 3.36 -16.39 3.29
CA ALA A 37 3.93 -17.11 4.43
C ALA A 37 3.27 -16.75 5.78
N ASN A 38 2.26 -15.88 5.79
CA ASN A 38 1.63 -15.33 6.98
C ASN A 38 2.60 -14.57 7.91
N ASP A 39 3.71 -14.04 7.38
CA ASP A 39 4.69 -13.25 8.12
C ASP A 39 4.25 -11.79 8.21
N MET A 40 3.27 -11.52 9.06
CA MET A 40 2.75 -10.16 9.24
C MET A 40 3.73 -9.23 9.94
N GLY A 41 4.75 -9.77 10.62
CA GLY A 41 5.84 -8.96 11.16
C GLY A 41 6.67 -8.34 10.03
N HIS A 42 7.00 -9.13 9.01
CA HIS A 42 7.67 -8.63 7.82
C HIS A 42 6.78 -7.67 7.03
N VAL A 43 5.51 -8.00 6.80
CA VAL A 43 4.54 -7.10 6.15
C VAL A 43 4.44 -5.76 6.89
N PHE A 44 4.39 -5.77 8.23
CA PHE A 44 4.41 -4.55 9.03
C PHE A 44 5.68 -3.72 8.79
N GLY A 45 6.85 -4.36 8.79
CA GLY A 45 8.14 -3.73 8.56
C GLY A 45 8.29 -3.11 7.17
N MET A 46 7.46 -3.50 6.20
CA MET A 46 7.38 -2.90 4.87
C MET A 46 6.51 -1.63 4.83
N THR A 47 5.87 -1.25 5.95
CA THR A 47 5.08 -0.01 6.04
C THR A 47 5.97 1.22 6.05
N SER A 48 5.52 2.31 5.43
CA SER A 48 6.25 3.58 5.43
C SER A 48 6.50 4.10 6.86
N PRO A 49 7.73 4.50 7.20
CA PRO A 49 8.04 5.13 8.49
C PRO A 49 7.14 6.34 8.77
N LYS A 50 6.79 7.15 7.77
CA LYS A 50 5.87 8.29 7.96
C LYS A 50 4.47 7.87 8.42
N ILE A 51 4.01 6.71 7.96
CA ILE A 51 2.73 6.13 8.40
C ILE A 51 2.84 5.63 9.84
N LEU A 52 3.92 4.93 10.17
CA LEU A 52 4.17 4.45 11.52
C LEU A 52 4.30 5.61 12.52
N ASP A 53 5.01 6.67 12.15
CA ASP A 53 5.18 7.88 12.95
C ASP A 53 3.84 8.59 13.17
N TYR A 54 3.01 8.69 12.13
CA TYR A 54 1.67 9.25 12.24
C TYR A 54 0.79 8.47 13.22
N PHE A 55 0.77 7.13 13.11
CA PHE A 55 -0.01 6.30 14.03
C PHE A 55 0.54 6.33 15.46
N SER A 56 1.86 6.28 15.62
CA SER A 56 2.50 6.39 16.93
C SER A 56 2.16 7.72 17.61
N SER A 57 2.27 8.83 16.88
CA SER A 57 1.95 10.17 17.40
C SER A 57 0.47 10.34 17.72
N SER A 58 -0.42 9.78 16.90
CA SER A 58 -1.87 9.95 17.07
C SER A 58 -2.48 9.05 18.16
N THR A 59 -1.87 7.88 18.42
CA THR A 59 -2.37 6.92 19.41
C THR A 59 -1.59 6.93 20.73
N GLY A 60 -0.38 7.49 20.73
CA GLY A 60 0.55 7.42 21.86
C GLY A 60 1.24 6.06 22.03
N LEU A 61 1.04 5.14 21.09
CA LEU A 61 1.63 3.80 21.11
C LEU A 61 3.02 3.79 20.48
N THR A 62 3.89 2.92 20.96
CA THR A 62 5.18 2.65 20.30
C THR A 62 4.98 1.83 19.02
N VAL A 63 5.97 1.85 18.12
CA VAL A 63 5.95 1.03 16.89
C VAL A 63 5.78 -0.46 17.20
N ASP A 64 6.45 -0.97 18.23
CA ASP A 64 6.31 -2.37 18.68
C ASP A 64 4.89 -2.70 19.17
N GLN A 65 4.23 -1.73 19.84
CA GLN A 65 2.84 -1.90 20.28
C GLN A 65 1.89 -1.91 19.07
N LEU A 66 2.12 -1.04 18.09
CA LEU A 66 1.35 -1.02 16.83
C LEU A 66 1.49 -2.34 16.07
N GLN A 67 2.72 -2.88 15.97
CA GLN A 67 2.97 -4.17 15.34
C GLN A 67 2.17 -5.29 16.02
N LYS A 68 2.22 -5.37 17.36
CA LYS A 68 1.48 -6.38 18.13
C LYS A 68 -0.03 -6.25 17.95
N GLN A 69 -0.56 -5.03 17.91
CA GLN A 69 -1.98 -4.80 17.66
C GLN A 69 -2.38 -5.23 16.24
N MET A 70 -1.54 -4.95 15.24
CA MET A 70 -1.82 -5.38 13.87
C MET A 70 -1.80 -6.91 13.74
N GLN A 71 -0.83 -7.59 14.37
CA GLN A 71 -0.81 -9.05 14.42
C GLN A 71 -2.09 -9.61 15.05
N ALA A 72 -2.50 -9.09 16.22
CA ALA A 72 -3.70 -9.55 16.89
C ALA A 72 -4.98 -9.31 16.07
N ALA A 73 -5.06 -8.17 15.37
CA ALA A 73 -6.16 -7.88 14.46
C ALA A 73 -6.19 -8.86 13.26
N TRP A 74 -5.02 -9.18 12.71
CA TRP A 74 -4.90 -10.15 11.63
C TRP A 74 -5.30 -11.57 12.07
N ASP A 75 -4.84 -12.02 13.24
CA ASP A 75 -5.21 -13.32 13.81
C ASP A 75 -6.74 -13.43 14.01
N ASP A 76 -7.41 -12.33 14.35
CA ASP A 76 -8.87 -12.31 14.47
C ASP A 76 -9.59 -12.36 13.12
N VAL A 77 -9.06 -11.66 12.11
CA VAL A 77 -9.55 -11.75 10.72
C VAL A 77 -9.46 -13.19 10.21
N GLN A 78 -8.34 -13.88 10.46
CA GLN A 78 -8.11 -15.25 9.98
C GLN A 78 -9.07 -16.29 10.58
N LYS A 79 -9.72 -16.01 11.72
CA LYS A 79 -10.78 -16.89 12.24
C LYS A 79 -12.01 -16.95 11.34
N ARG A 80 -12.21 -15.91 10.52
CA ARG A 80 -13.42 -15.71 9.71
C ARG A 80 -13.11 -15.59 8.22
N VAL A 81 -11.84 -15.45 7.85
CA VAL A 81 -11.40 -15.26 6.47
C VAL A 81 -10.28 -16.24 6.16
N SER A 82 -10.49 -17.09 5.15
CA SER A 82 -9.44 -17.92 4.59
C SER A 82 -9.06 -17.36 3.22
N VAL A 83 -7.82 -16.91 3.07
CA VAL A 83 -7.30 -16.48 1.75
C VAL A 83 -6.92 -17.72 0.95
N GLU A 84 -7.55 -17.91 -0.21
CA GLU A 84 -7.23 -18.99 -1.15
C GLU A 84 -6.13 -18.57 -2.13
N SER A 85 -6.20 -17.34 -2.62
CA SER A 85 -5.19 -16.78 -3.52
C SER A 85 -5.03 -15.27 -3.29
N PHE A 86 -3.81 -14.82 -3.52
CA PHE A 86 -3.44 -13.41 -3.52
C PHE A 86 -2.56 -13.14 -4.73
N ARG A 87 -2.92 -12.12 -5.52
CA ARG A 87 -2.19 -11.72 -6.72
C ARG A 87 -1.99 -10.22 -6.72
N MET A 88 -0.75 -9.80 -6.97
CA MET A 88 -0.41 -8.44 -7.38
C MET A 88 0.14 -8.51 -8.80
N ASP A 89 -0.50 -7.79 -9.72
CA ASP A 89 -0.18 -7.81 -11.14
C ASP A 89 0.97 -6.86 -11.44
N ALA A 90 2.19 -7.39 -11.42
CA ALA A 90 3.38 -6.63 -11.70
C ALA A 90 3.51 -6.26 -13.20
N ASP A 91 2.93 -7.07 -14.09
CA ASP A 91 2.91 -6.80 -15.53
C ASP A 91 1.86 -5.73 -15.89
N GLY A 92 0.77 -5.70 -15.13
CA GLY A 92 -0.32 -4.71 -15.24
C GLY A 92 -0.06 -3.38 -14.50
N VAL A 93 1.17 -3.14 -14.04
CA VAL A 93 1.50 -1.93 -13.27
C VAL A 93 1.27 -0.65 -14.09
N GLN A 94 0.58 0.31 -13.49
CA GLN A 94 0.34 1.61 -14.08
C GLN A 94 1.20 2.66 -13.38
N TYR A 95 2.28 3.09 -14.04
CA TYR A 95 3.08 4.21 -13.55
C TYR A 95 2.37 5.54 -13.82
N ARG A 96 2.37 6.38 -12.80
CA ARG A 96 1.71 7.68 -12.75
C ARG A 96 2.63 8.67 -12.04
N GLU A 97 2.18 9.91 -11.98
CA GLU A 97 2.96 11.01 -11.44
C GLU A 97 2.08 11.93 -10.60
N MET A 98 2.65 12.41 -9.48
CA MET A 98 2.06 13.47 -8.66
C MET A 98 2.28 14.84 -9.29
N GLU A 99 1.55 15.86 -8.84
CA GLU A 99 1.75 17.25 -9.30
C GLU A 99 3.18 17.76 -9.07
N ASN A 100 3.90 17.22 -8.07
CA ASN A 100 5.27 17.59 -7.74
C ASN A 100 6.34 16.83 -8.57
N GLY A 101 5.92 15.99 -9.52
CA GLY A 101 6.79 15.19 -10.39
C GLY A 101 7.26 13.86 -9.81
N THR A 102 6.88 13.51 -8.58
CA THR A 102 7.23 12.23 -7.96
C THR A 102 6.45 11.09 -8.61
N PRO A 103 7.12 10.01 -9.07
CA PRO A 103 6.43 8.86 -9.63
C PRO A 103 5.73 8.05 -8.54
N TYR A 104 4.55 7.53 -8.85
CA TYR A 104 3.89 6.48 -8.11
C TYR A 104 3.38 5.41 -9.06
N ALA A 105 2.99 4.25 -8.54
CA ALA A 105 2.40 3.21 -9.37
C ALA A 105 1.11 2.67 -8.76
N LEU A 106 0.21 2.20 -9.62
CA LEU A 106 -0.98 1.45 -9.25
C LEU A 106 -0.82 0.02 -9.75
N LEU A 107 -0.93 -0.94 -8.84
CA LEU A 107 -0.85 -2.35 -9.14
C LEU A 107 -2.24 -2.97 -9.02
N PRO A 108 -2.78 -3.59 -10.09
CA PRO A 108 -3.96 -4.40 -9.96
C PRO A 108 -3.73 -5.52 -8.95
N THR A 109 -4.62 -5.61 -7.96
CA THR A 109 -4.53 -6.58 -6.87
C THR A 109 -5.82 -7.36 -6.80
N GLU A 110 -5.69 -8.68 -6.65
CA GLU A 110 -6.80 -9.60 -6.51
C GLU A 110 -6.58 -10.49 -5.29
N THR A 111 -7.65 -10.74 -4.54
CA THR A 111 -7.66 -11.70 -3.46
C THR A 111 -8.90 -12.57 -3.57
N ILE A 112 -8.72 -13.88 -3.69
CA ILE A 112 -9.81 -14.83 -3.56
C ILE A 112 -9.80 -15.34 -2.13
N MET A 113 -10.94 -15.25 -1.47
CA MET A 113 -11.08 -15.63 -0.07
C MET A 113 -12.44 -16.27 0.21
N ILE A 114 -12.47 -17.12 1.23
CA ILE A 114 -13.69 -17.64 1.83
C ILE A 114 -13.98 -16.79 3.07
N LEU A 115 -15.15 -16.14 3.09
CA LEU A 115 -15.68 -15.44 4.24
C LEU A 115 -16.63 -16.37 5.00
N ASP A 116 -16.38 -16.58 6.28
CA ASP A 116 -17.29 -17.23 7.21
C ASP A 116 -18.09 -16.15 7.97
N LYS A 117 -19.39 -16.08 7.68
CA LYS A 117 -20.34 -15.23 8.39
C LYS A 117 -21.33 -16.11 9.13
N ASP A 118 -21.09 -16.27 10.43
CA ASP A 118 -21.95 -17.03 11.34
C ASP A 118 -22.22 -18.48 10.87
N GLY A 119 -21.20 -19.14 10.31
CA GLY A 119 -21.28 -20.51 9.80
C GLY A 119 -21.65 -20.60 8.32
N HIS A 120 -21.97 -19.48 7.67
CA HIS A 120 -22.20 -19.42 6.23
C HIS A 120 -20.91 -19.04 5.52
N LYS A 121 -20.32 -20.01 4.81
CA LYS A 121 -19.14 -19.80 3.99
C LYS A 121 -19.52 -19.28 2.62
N GLN A 122 -19.00 -18.11 2.26
CA GLN A 122 -19.15 -17.50 0.95
C GLN A 122 -17.77 -17.28 0.34
N ARG A 123 -17.57 -17.80 -0.87
CA ARG A 123 -16.37 -17.52 -1.66
C ARG A 123 -16.53 -16.19 -2.38
N VAL A 124 -15.52 -15.33 -2.31
CA VAL A 124 -15.53 -14.00 -2.92
C VAL A 124 -14.20 -13.68 -3.58
N ALA A 125 -14.24 -12.88 -4.65
CA ALA A 125 -13.10 -12.19 -5.21
C ALA A 125 -13.14 -10.71 -4.81
N ALA A 126 -12.05 -10.22 -4.24
CA ALA A 126 -11.80 -8.80 -4.04
C ALA A 126 -10.85 -8.30 -5.12
N HIS A 127 -11.29 -7.33 -5.91
CA HIS A 127 -10.48 -6.65 -6.92
C HIS A 127 -10.21 -5.22 -6.46
N SER A 128 -8.95 -4.81 -6.45
CA SER A 128 -8.55 -3.46 -6.04
C SER A 128 -7.31 -2.99 -6.80
N GLN A 129 -6.84 -1.79 -6.46
CA GLN A 129 -5.50 -1.34 -6.81
C GLN A 129 -4.69 -1.16 -5.52
N THR A 130 -3.46 -1.63 -5.53
CA THR A 130 -2.46 -1.28 -4.51
C THR A 130 -1.65 -0.10 -5.02
N LEU A 131 -1.60 0.97 -4.23
CA LEU A 131 -0.71 2.09 -4.46
C LEU A 131 0.72 1.70 -4.06
N ALA A 132 1.66 1.79 -4.99
CA ALA A 132 3.07 1.83 -4.68
C ALA A 132 3.56 3.28 -4.70
N LEU A 133 4.02 3.75 -3.56
CA LEU A 133 4.58 5.08 -3.38
C LEU A 133 6.11 5.00 -3.31
N LEU A 134 6.79 5.81 -4.13
CA LEU A 134 8.21 6.03 -3.98
C LEU A 134 8.44 7.15 -2.95
N ASP A 135 9.09 6.84 -1.84
CA ASP A 135 9.47 7.82 -0.83
C ASP A 135 10.96 7.66 -0.51
N GLY A 136 11.75 8.66 -0.92
CA GLY A 136 13.20 8.54 -1.04
C GLY A 136 13.58 7.56 -2.14
N SER A 137 14.26 6.47 -1.79
CA SER A 137 14.69 5.40 -2.71
C SER A 137 13.94 4.09 -2.51
N ARG A 138 12.86 4.09 -1.73
CA ARG A 138 12.11 2.88 -1.35
C ARG A 138 10.66 2.95 -1.80
N TRP A 139 10.15 1.82 -2.27
CA TRP A 139 8.74 1.64 -2.57
C TRP A 139 7.99 1.16 -1.34
N TYR A 140 6.84 1.77 -1.09
CA TYR A 140 5.92 1.39 -0.02
C TYR A 140 4.57 1.03 -0.64
N LEU A 141 4.06 -0.15 -0.28
CA LEU A 141 2.81 -0.67 -0.80
C LEU A 141 1.67 -0.33 0.17
N MET A 142 0.63 0.30 -0.35
CA MET A 142 -0.53 0.76 0.41
C MET A 142 -1.81 0.35 -0.29
N ARG A 143 -2.74 -0.19 0.50
CA ARG A 143 -4.11 -0.37 0.06
C ARG A 143 -4.83 0.98 0.03
N VAL A 144 -5.63 1.20 -1.01
CA VAL A 144 -6.37 2.47 -1.24
C VAL A 144 -7.86 2.21 -1.52
N ASP A 145 -8.33 1.00 -1.27
CA ASP A 145 -9.70 0.56 -1.54
C ASP A 145 -10.71 1.02 -0.49
N GLU A 146 -10.27 1.45 0.70
CA GLU A 146 -11.13 1.95 1.76
C GLU A 146 -11.05 3.49 1.94
N PRO A 147 -12.18 4.22 1.96
CA PRO A 147 -12.20 5.68 2.10
C PRO A 147 -11.49 6.21 3.36
N LYS A 148 -11.57 5.48 4.48
CA LYS A 148 -10.89 5.85 5.73
C LYS A 148 -9.38 5.77 5.59
N GLN A 149 -8.87 4.72 4.96
CA GLN A 149 -7.44 4.54 4.70
C GLN A 149 -6.92 5.62 3.75
N LEU A 150 -7.68 5.92 2.69
CA LEU A 150 -7.31 6.98 1.75
C LEU A 150 -7.27 8.37 2.41
N THR A 151 -8.16 8.63 3.35
CA THR A 151 -8.15 9.89 4.14
C THR A 151 -6.86 10.04 4.94
N ILE A 152 -6.37 8.96 5.56
CA ILE A 152 -5.12 8.96 6.32
C ILE A 152 -3.93 9.15 5.37
N ILE A 153 -3.92 8.44 4.23
CA ILE A 153 -2.86 8.58 3.21
C ILE A 153 -2.76 10.03 2.75
N ARG A 154 -3.87 10.70 2.44
CA ARG A 154 -3.88 12.11 2.02
C ARG A 154 -3.42 13.08 3.10
N LYS A 155 -3.60 12.77 4.39
CA LYS A 155 -3.04 13.59 5.49
C LYS A 155 -1.52 13.48 5.58
N ILE A 156 -0.96 12.31 5.30
CA ILE A 156 0.49 12.04 5.39
C ILE A 156 1.19 12.45 4.10
N TYR A 157 0.51 12.29 2.97
CA TYR A 157 0.96 12.57 1.61
C TYR A 157 -0.06 13.50 0.90
N PRO A 158 -0.05 14.81 1.18
CA PRO A 158 -0.99 15.77 0.61
C PRO A 158 -0.98 15.84 -0.93
N GLU A 159 0.12 15.41 -1.54
CA GLU A 159 0.28 15.27 -3.00
C GLU A 159 -0.83 14.41 -3.66
N PHE A 160 -1.47 13.52 -2.88
CA PHE A 160 -2.57 12.66 -3.34
C PHE A 160 -3.97 13.26 -3.14
N GLU A 161 -4.10 14.50 -2.65
CA GLU A 161 -5.41 15.12 -2.39
C GLU A 161 -6.31 15.14 -3.64
N LYS A 162 -5.73 15.40 -4.81
CA LYS A 162 -6.43 15.48 -6.09
C LYS A 162 -6.34 14.19 -6.92
N VAL A 163 -5.65 13.17 -6.43
CA VAL A 163 -5.53 11.89 -7.14
C VAL A 163 -6.76 11.05 -6.83
N GLU A 164 -7.48 10.66 -7.88
CA GLU A 164 -8.59 9.71 -7.79
C GLU A 164 -8.06 8.29 -7.84
N PHE A 165 -8.45 7.48 -6.85
CA PHE A 165 -8.16 6.05 -6.81
C PHE A 165 -9.43 5.27 -7.11
N PRO A 166 -9.36 4.20 -7.92
CA PRO A 166 -10.52 3.35 -8.15
C PRO A 166 -10.90 2.64 -6.86
N ALA A 167 -12.20 2.58 -6.58
CA ALA A 167 -12.72 1.82 -5.45
C ALA A 167 -12.51 0.32 -5.66
N GLY A 168 -12.32 -0.42 -4.57
CA GLY A 168 -12.33 -1.87 -4.61
C GLY A 168 -13.72 -2.41 -4.97
N LYS A 169 -13.75 -3.57 -5.62
CA LYS A 169 -14.97 -4.33 -5.92
C LYS A 169 -14.91 -5.67 -5.21
N LEU A 170 -16.02 -6.06 -4.57
CA LEU A 170 -16.25 -7.42 -4.09
C LEU A 170 -17.22 -8.13 -5.01
N GLU A 171 -16.89 -9.36 -5.38
CA GLU A 171 -17.67 -10.22 -6.25
C GLU A 171 -17.88 -11.56 -5.56
N ALA A 172 -19.14 -12.01 -5.47
CA ALA A 172 -19.44 -13.35 -5.00
C ALA A 172 -19.03 -14.35 -6.10
N LEU A 173 -18.34 -15.42 -5.71
CA LEU A 173 -18.02 -16.52 -6.61
C LEU A 173 -18.95 -17.69 -6.30
N ASP A 174 -19.47 -18.32 -7.35
CA ASP A 174 -20.29 -19.54 -7.28
C ASP A 174 -19.45 -20.80 -6.98
#